data_AF-A0A266QDL8-F1
#
_entry.id   AF-A0A266QDL8-F1
#
_cell.length_a   1.000
_cell.length_b   1.000
_cell.length_c   1.000
_cell.angle_alpha   90.00
_cell.angle_beta   90.00
_cell.angle_gamma   90.00
#
_symmetry.space_group_name_H-M   'P 1'
#
loop_
_entity.id
_entity.type
_entity.pdbx_description
1 polymer ?
#
loop_
_entity_poly.entity_id
_entity_poly.type
_entity_poly.pdbx_seq_one_letter_code
_entity_poly.pdbx_strand_id
1 'polypeptide(L)'
;MEGTNTAVVGIALDKTGMPKETVREVVLFPGQRVVFAGPDEFVIVFKNKKTPSRKIENPSVNGVVVINVPVGIIEQPAFTEEFRKNNALRFEYAIRANGKELDPPMIIKRN
;
A
#
# COMPACT_ATOMS: atom_id res chain seq x y z
N MET A 1 -8.11 17.16 -13.79
CA MET A 1 -8.15 16.48 -12.48
C MET A 1 -7.00 17.02 -11.67
N GLU A 2 -7.28 17.89 -10.69
CA GLU A 2 -6.27 18.49 -9.83
C GLU A 2 -6.28 17.79 -8.48
N GLY A 3 -5.25 16.98 -8.30
CA GLY A 3 -4.96 16.17 -7.12
C GLY A 3 -3.72 15.36 -7.48
N THR A 4 -2.70 15.37 -6.64
CA THR A 4 -1.46 14.65 -6.93
C THR A 4 -1.78 13.18 -7.19
N ASN A 5 -1.22 12.62 -8.28
CA ASN A 5 -1.34 11.21 -8.68
C ASN A 5 -0.66 10.22 -7.70
N THR A 6 -0.39 10.69 -6.49
CA THR A 6 0.47 10.08 -5.48
C THR A 6 -0.14 10.30 -4.10
N ALA A 7 -0.43 9.21 -3.39
CA ALA A 7 -0.62 9.24 -1.94
C ALA A 7 0.74 9.10 -1.25
N VAL A 8 0.97 9.82 -0.17
CA VAL A 8 2.19 9.71 0.63
C VAL A 8 1.82 9.19 2.02
N VAL A 9 2.49 8.13 2.45
CA VAL A 9 2.33 7.51 3.77
C VAL A 9 3.65 7.62 4.50
N GLY A 10 3.69 8.44 5.55
CA GLY A 10 4.85 8.53 6.43
C GLY A 10 4.91 7.30 7.35
N ILE A 11 6.07 6.72 7.59
CA ILE A 11 6.26 5.65 8.56
C ILE A 11 7.13 6.22 9.68
N ALA A 12 6.54 6.35 10.86
CA ALA A 12 7.25 6.79 12.06
C ALA A 12 7.51 5.59 12.97
N LEU A 13 8.64 5.61 13.68
CA LEU A 13 8.92 4.63 14.74
C LEU A 13 8.75 5.28 16.11
N ASP A 14 8.25 4.51 17.08
CA ASP A 14 8.26 4.92 18.47
C ASP A 14 9.63 4.65 19.15
N LYS A 15 9.75 5.00 20.45
CA LYS A 15 10.99 4.80 21.23
C LYS A 15 11.42 3.33 21.34
N THR A 16 10.52 2.40 21.06
CA THR A 16 10.79 0.95 21.07
C THR A 16 11.07 0.41 19.67
N GLY A 17 11.09 1.27 18.64
CA GLY A 17 11.22 0.88 17.24
C GLY A 17 9.94 0.32 16.63
N MET A 18 8.77 0.47 17.27
CA MET A 18 7.49 0.02 16.71
C MET A 18 6.98 1.01 15.65
N PRO A 19 6.55 0.53 14.47
CA PRO A 19 5.86 1.38 13.50
C PRO A 19 4.60 1.99 14.12
N LYS A 20 4.48 3.31 14.06
CA LYS A 20 3.27 4.04 14.44
C LYS A 20 2.34 4.18 13.25
N GLU A 21 1.05 4.04 13.54
CA GLU A 21 -0.02 4.31 12.59
C GLU A 21 -0.10 5.82 12.34
N THR A 22 0.40 6.24 11.18
CA THR A 22 0.30 7.63 10.70
C THR A 22 -0.93 7.83 9.83
N VAL A 23 -1.46 6.74 9.26
CA VAL A 23 -2.59 6.72 8.34
C VAL A 23 -3.42 5.46 8.63
N ARG A 24 -4.70 5.64 8.97
CA ARG A 24 -5.63 4.53 9.28
C ARG A 24 -6.00 3.70 8.05
N GLU A 25 -6.03 4.33 6.88
CA GLU A 25 -6.41 3.69 5.62
C GLU A 25 -5.78 4.45 4.46
N VAL A 26 -5.25 3.71 3.48
CA VAL A 26 -4.73 4.28 2.24
C VAL A 26 -5.75 4.06 1.13
N VAL A 27 -6.40 5.12 0.68
CA VAL A 27 -7.34 5.08 -0.45
C VAL A 27 -6.64 5.55 -1.72
N LEU A 28 -6.69 4.74 -2.77
CA LEU A 28 -6.08 5.00 -4.07
C LEU A 28 -7.09 4.77 -5.20
N PHE A 29 -6.78 5.32 -6.38
CA PHE A 29 -7.49 5.07 -7.62
C PHE A 29 -6.56 4.37 -8.63
N PRO A 30 -7.10 3.64 -9.63
CA PRO A 30 -6.30 3.05 -10.70
C PRO A 30 -5.41 4.09 -11.37
N GLY A 31 -4.15 3.72 -11.63
CA GLY A 31 -3.13 4.62 -12.22
C GLY A 31 -2.40 5.52 -11.23
N GLN A 32 -2.87 5.61 -9.99
CA GLN A 32 -2.15 6.31 -8.93
C GLN A 32 -1.00 5.48 -8.37
N ARG A 33 -0.15 6.14 -7.59
CA ARG A 33 0.89 5.47 -6.80
C ARG A 33 0.76 5.83 -5.33
N VAL A 34 1.32 4.99 -4.48
CA VAL A 34 1.59 5.32 -3.08
C VAL A 34 3.08 5.30 -2.83
N VAL A 35 3.56 6.31 -2.10
CA VAL A 35 4.93 6.42 -1.63
C VAL A 35 4.90 6.24 -0.12
N PHE A 36 5.54 5.19 0.35
CA PHE A 36 5.85 5.00 1.76
C PHE A 36 7.22 5.61 2.03
N ALA A 37 7.31 6.53 2.98
CA ALA A 37 8.56 7.19 3.36
C ALA A 37 8.76 7.07 4.87
N GLY A 38 9.93 6.60 5.30
CA GLY A 38 10.13 6.18 6.69
C GLY A 38 11.60 6.12 7.11
N PRO A 39 11.93 5.32 8.15
CA PRO A 39 13.32 5.02 8.50
C PRO A 39 14.04 4.37 7.30
N ASP A 40 15.38 4.37 7.32
CA ASP A 40 16.18 3.90 6.18
C ASP A 40 15.82 2.47 5.73
N GLU A 41 15.52 1.58 6.68
CA GLU A 41 15.21 0.17 6.44
C GLU A 41 13.81 -0.23 6.95
N PHE A 42 12.91 -0.54 6.01
CA PHE A 42 11.62 -1.19 6.26
C PHE A 42 11.16 -1.97 5.02
N VAL A 43 10.12 -2.79 5.16
CA VAL A 43 9.55 -3.57 4.05
C VAL A 43 8.03 -3.46 4.05
N ILE A 44 7.46 -3.22 2.87
CA ILE A 44 6.01 -3.36 2.64
C ILE A 44 5.74 -4.76 2.11
N VAL A 45 4.92 -5.53 2.84
CA VAL A 45 4.61 -6.92 2.52
C VAL A 45 3.11 -7.10 2.32
N PHE A 46 2.69 -7.45 1.11
CA PHE A 46 1.30 -7.77 0.80
C PHE A 46 0.91 -9.18 1.28
N LYS A 47 -0.26 -9.32 1.91
CA LYS A 47 -0.74 -10.59 2.48
C LYS A 47 -1.56 -11.39 1.45
N ASN A 48 -1.83 -12.65 1.76
CA ASN A 48 -2.72 -13.54 0.99
C ASN A 48 -2.35 -13.69 -0.50
N LYS A 49 -1.07 -13.47 -0.85
CA LYS A 49 -0.55 -13.45 -2.23
C LYS A 49 -1.25 -12.40 -3.13
N LYS A 50 -1.93 -11.41 -2.53
CA LYS A 50 -2.71 -10.39 -3.23
C LYS A 50 -1.98 -9.05 -3.20
N THR A 51 -1.49 -8.61 -4.35
CA THR A 51 -0.71 -7.37 -4.48
C THR A 51 -1.18 -6.54 -5.67
N PRO A 52 -1.16 -5.19 -5.58
CA PRO A 52 -1.38 -4.34 -6.72
C PRO A 52 -0.15 -4.24 -7.64
N SER A 53 1.05 -4.62 -7.19
CA SER A 53 2.33 -4.29 -7.86
C SER A 53 3.17 -5.48 -8.34
N ARG A 54 2.57 -6.65 -8.62
CA ARG A 54 3.22 -7.94 -8.98
C ARG A 54 4.19 -8.50 -7.93
N LYS A 55 4.74 -7.68 -7.03
CA LYS A 55 5.64 -8.06 -5.94
C LYS A 55 4.91 -8.13 -4.62
N ILE A 56 5.15 -9.20 -3.88
CA ILE A 56 4.63 -9.39 -2.52
C ILE A 56 5.44 -8.55 -1.53
N GLU A 57 6.76 -8.64 -1.61
CA GLU A 57 7.69 -7.91 -0.75
C GLU A 57 8.32 -6.76 -1.50
N ASN A 58 8.33 -5.59 -0.86
CA ASN A 58 8.84 -4.35 -1.42
C ASN A 58 9.73 -3.69 -0.35
N PRO A 59 11.03 -4.06 -0.29
CA PRO A 59 11.96 -3.45 0.66
C PRO A 59 12.22 -1.99 0.30
N SER A 60 12.46 -1.17 1.32
CA SER A 60 12.82 0.24 1.16
C SER A 60 14.17 0.38 0.46
N VAL A 61 14.29 1.42 -0.35
CA VAL A 61 15.55 1.89 -0.89
C VAL A 61 15.68 3.35 -0.46
N ASN A 62 16.71 3.65 0.34
CA ASN A 62 16.91 4.97 0.93
C ASN A 62 15.67 5.49 1.68
N GLY A 63 15.06 4.64 2.52
CA GLY A 63 13.87 4.99 3.30
C GLY A 63 12.59 5.19 2.48
N VAL A 64 12.54 4.73 1.23
CA VAL A 64 11.38 4.89 0.34
C VAL A 64 10.94 3.57 -0.29
N VAL A 65 9.63 3.33 -0.32
CA VAL A 65 8.97 2.29 -1.13
C VAL A 65 7.90 2.94 -2.00
N VAL A 66 7.91 2.63 -3.30
CA VAL A 66 6.91 3.12 -4.25
C VAL A 66 6.11 1.95 -4.80
N ILE A 67 4.79 1.99 -4.60
CA ILE A 67 3.85 1.02 -5.16
C ILE A 67 3.00 1.73 -6.20
N ASN A 68 3.09 1.27 -7.46
CA ASN A 68 2.25 1.77 -8.54
C ASN A 68 1.00 0.90 -8.67
N VAL A 69 -0.17 1.53 -8.72
CA VAL A 69 -1.44 0.87 -9.00
C VAL A 69 -1.66 0.87 -10.52
N PRO A 70 -1.79 -0.28 -11.18
CA PRO A 70 -2.08 -0.34 -12.61
C PRO A 70 -3.39 0.39 -12.96
N VAL A 71 -3.42 1.09 -14.10
CA VAL A 71 -4.62 1.76 -14.61
C VAL A 71 -5.77 0.76 -14.82
N GLY A 72 -5.45 -0.45 -15.28
CA GLY A 72 -6.42 -1.51 -15.52
C GLY A 72 -6.60 -2.50 -14.37
N ILE A 73 -6.31 -2.12 -13.11
CA ILE A 73 -6.31 -3.09 -11.99
C ILE A 73 -7.70 -3.68 -11.74
N ILE A 74 -8.76 -2.91 -11.96
CA ILE A 74 -10.14 -3.34 -11.71
C ILE A 74 -10.60 -4.37 -12.75
N GLU A 75 -10.04 -4.31 -13.96
CA GLU A 75 -10.39 -5.17 -15.09
C GLU A 75 -9.58 -6.47 -15.10
N GLN A 76 -8.58 -6.62 -14.22
CA GLN A 76 -7.79 -7.85 -14.13
C GLN A 76 -8.66 -9.01 -13.64
N PRO A 77 -8.64 -10.19 -14.28
CA PRO A 77 -9.48 -11.33 -13.90
C PRO A 77 -9.39 -11.73 -12.42
N ALA A 78 -8.23 -11.51 -11.79
CA ALA A 78 -8.01 -11.78 -10.37
C ALA A 78 -8.80 -10.85 -9.42
N PHE A 79 -9.28 -9.70 -9.91
CA PHE A 79 -9.86 -8.62 -9.12
C PHE A 79 -11.26 -8.21 -9.57
N THR A 80 -11.66 -8.51 -10.81
CA THR A 80 -12.94 -8.09 -11.39
C THR A 80 -14.15 -8.52 -10.55
N GLU A 81 -14.20 -9.79 -10.12
CA GLU A 81 -15.34 -10.29 -9.33
C GLU A 81 -15.43 -9.66 -7.94
N GLU A 82 -14.29 -9.39 -7.28
CA GLU A 82 -14.27 -8.70 -6.00
C GLU A 82 -14.76 -7.27 -6.15
N PHE A 83 -14.23 -6.54 -7.15
CA PHE A 83 -14.63 -5.17 -7.39
C PHE A 83 -16.13 -5.06 -7.72
N ARG A 84 -16.67 -5.96 -8.54
CA ARG A 84 -18.09 -5.99 -8.90
C ARG A 84 -19.01 -6.15 -7.69
N LYS A 85 -18.57 -6.93 -6.68
CA LYS A 85 -19.35 -7.18 -5.46
C LYS A 85 -19.23 -6.05 -4.44
N ASN A 86 -18.03 -5.47 -4.32
CA ASN A 86 -17.68 -4.60 -3.19
C ASN A 86 -17.51 -3.12 -3.56
N ASN A 87 -17.51 -2.77 -4.85
CA ASN A 87 -17.12 -1.45 -5.39
C ASN A 87 -15.73 -0.96 -4.93
N ALA A 88 -14.88 -1.88 -4.46
CA ALA A 88 -13.54 -1.59 -4.01
C ALA A 88 -12.69 -2.87 -4.03
N LEU A 89 -11.37 -2.71 -4.18
CA LEU A 89 -10.40 -3.76 -3.97
C LEU A 89 -9.66 -3.51 -2.65
N ARG A 90 -9.63 -4.51 -1.77
CA ARG A 90 -8.91 -4.41 -0.49
C ARG A 90 -7.61 -5.20 -0.54
N PHE A 91 -6.50 -4.53 -0.32
CA PHE A 91 -5.17 -5.14 -0.24
C PHE A 91 -4.68 -5.04 1.20
N GLU A 92 -4.54 -6.20 1.83
CA GLU A 92 -3.92 -6.30 3.15
C GLU A 92 -2.40 -6.23 2.99
N TYR A 93 -1.76 -5.34 3.73
CA TYR A 93 -0.31 -5.23 3.76
C TYR A 93 0.20 -4.99 5.17
N ALA A 94 1.46 -5.35 5.37
CA ALA A 94 2.23 -5.17 6.57
C ALA A 94 3.36 -4.16 6.32
N ILE A 95 3.56 -3.26 7.26
CA ILE A 95 4.76 -2.42 7.37
C ILE A 95 5.67 -3.11 8.39
N ARG A 96 6.77 -3.69 7.92
CA ARG A 96 7.78 -4.34 8.77
C ARG A 96 8.98 -3.43 8.95
N ALA A 97 9.27 -3.07 10.20
CA ALA A 97 10.50 -2.37 10.56
C ALA A 97 10.99 -2.88 11.92
N ASN A 98 12.29 -3.07 12.09
CA ASN A 98 12.90 -3.55 13.34
C ASN A 98 12.26 -4.83 13.92
N GLY A 99 11.88 -5.77 13.06
CA GLY A 99 11.22 -7.03 13.48
C GLY A 99 9.79 -6.87 14.00
N LYS A 100 9.21 -5.67 13.91
CA LYS A 100 7.84 -5.35 14.31
C LYS A 100 6.96 -5.09 13.09
N GLU A 101 5.66 -5.32 13.24
CA GLU A 101 4.68 -5.26 12.15
C GLU A 101 3.49 -4.36 12.50
N LEU A 102 3.03 -3.59 11.51
CA LEU A 102 1.77 -2.82 11.54
C LEU A 102 0.98 -3.12 10.27
N ASP A 103 -0.33 -3.32 10.40
CA ASP A 103 -1.18 -3.88 9.33
C ASP A 103 -2.33 -2.96 8.89
N PRO A 104 -2.03 -1.80 8.30
CA PRO A 104 -3.08 -0.94 7.75
C PRO A 104 -3.66 -1.54 6.45
N PRO A 105 -4.94 -1.32 6.15
CA PRO A 105 -5.51 -1.70 4.86
C PRO A 105 -5.17 -0.69 3.76
N MET A 106 -4.99 -1.18 2.53
CA MET A 106 -5.00 -0.38 1.31
C MET A 106 -6.28 -0.67 0.53
N ILE A 107 -6.97 0.39 0.10
CA ILE A 107 -8.22 0.30 -0.66
C ILE A 107 -8.05 0.98 -2.00
N ILE A 108 -8.45 0.30 -3.07
CA ILE A 108 -8.54 0.88 -4.41
C ILE A 108 -10.00 1.00 -4.81
N LYS A 109 -10.44 2.21 -5.18
CA LYS A 109 -11.81 2.53 -5.62
C LYS A 109 -11.81 3.02 -7.08
N ARG A 110 -13.00 3.10 -7.69
CA ARG A 110 -13.17 3.85 -8.95
C ARG A 110 -13.19 5.35 -8.64
N ASN A 111 -12.51 6.14 -9.46
CA ASN A 111 -12.50 7.61 -9.38
C ASN A 111 -13.83 8.21 -9.84
#